data_AF-A0A2U0SBJ9-F1
#
_entry.id   AF-A0A2U0SBJ9-F1
#
_cell.length_a   1.000
_cell.length_b   1.000
_cell.length_c   1.000
_cell.angle_alpha   90.00
_cell.angle_beta   90.00
_cell.angle_gamma   90.00
#
_symmetry.space_group_name_H-M   'P 1'
#
loop_
_entity.id
_entity.type
_entity.pdbx_description
1 polymer ?
#
loop_
_entity_poly.entity_id
_entity_poly.type
_entity_poly.pdbx_seq_one_letter_code
_entity_poly.pdbx_strand_id
1 'polypeptide(L)'
;MTPRFAIGYHAELTEAANDGVFDQQQLGYVVAANIAQDLLQTQSVVHFDNCAFAGGIEHIAAEWAVIEQSGHTHGDVALAAFGALLHTTQDFYAHSNWIELHVDQAPIPVWNQRLDSLPAAIVSGTWWMGSPKLCGPGAPSHDQLNKDSPTSNEGKKVVATGPNAGKSLFDLAYATALAATREQYARIAGIGVPDAPAAAGMDAVGWIIAAHRELRGCH
;
A
#
# COMPACT_ATOMS: atom_id res chain seq x y z
N MET A 1 10.52 -17.48 -13.55
CA MET A 1 9.92 -17.47 -12.20
C MET A 1 9.25 -16.11 -12.10
N THR A 2 7.92 -16.05 -12.15
CA THR A 2 7.21 -14.77 -12.02
C THR A 2 7.43 -14.31 -10.59
N PRO A 3 7.99 -13.11 -10.33
CA PRO A 3 8.01 -12.58 -8.98
C PRO A 3 6.55 -12.55 -8.51
N ARG A 4 6.28 -13.29 -7.43
CA ARG A 4 5.00 -13.23 -6.71
C ARG A 4 5.27 -12.34 -5.52
N PHE A 5 4.48 -11.29 -5.39
CA PHE A 5 4.42 -10.46 -4.21
C PHE A 5 4.19 -11.37 -2.99
N ALA A 6 4.89 -11.07 -1.89
CA ALA A 6 4.77 -11.86 -0.68
C ALA A 6 3.53 -11.44 0.09
N ILE A 7 2.36 -11.92 -0.39
CA ILE A 7 1.01 -11.72 0.18
C ILE A 7 0.98 -11.74 1.72
N GLY A 8 1.81 -12.58 2.33
CA GLY A 8 1.89 -12.72 3.79
C GLY A 8 2.25 -11.44 4.53
N TYR A 9 3.16 -10.61 4.01
CA TYR A 9 3.64 -9.43 4.74
C TYR A 9 2.67 -8.25 4.64
N HIS A 10 1.94 -8.10 3.53
CA HIS A 10 0.87 -7.10 3.42
C HIS A 10 -0.27 -7.38 4.41
N ALA A 11 -0.68 -8.65 4.52
CA ALA A 11 -1.64 -9.10 5.52
C ALA A 11 -1.13 -8.81 6.94
N GLU A 12 0.11 -9.19 7.24
CA GLU A 12 0.73 -8.99 8.55
C GLU A 12 0.81 -7.50 8.94
N LEU A 13 1.23 -6.63 8.02
CA LEU A 13 1.26 -5.18 8.24
C LEU A 13 -0.13 -4.63 8.55
N THR A 14 -1.13 -5.07 7.80
CA THR A 14 -2.53 -4.67 7.96
C THR A 14 -3.06 -5.10 9.33
N GLU A 15 -2.85 -6.35 9.72
CA GLU A 15 -3.25 -6.87 11.03
C GLU A 15 -2.53 -6.19 12.19
N ALA A 16 -1.20 -6.01 12.08
CA ALA A 16 -0.37 -5.43 13.14
C ALA A 16 -0.61 -3.92 13.34
N ALA A 17 -1.16 -3.22 12.34
CA ALA A 17 -1.48 -1.81 12.41
C ALA A 17 -2.87 -1.52 13.01
N ASN A 18 -3.77 -2.51 13.02
CA ASN A 18 -5.18 -2.31 13.34
C ASN A 18 -5.45 -1.69 14.72
N ASP A 19 -4.67 -2.04 15.75
CA ASP A 19 -4.78 -1.52 17.13
C ASP A 19 -6.22 -1.44 17.69
N GLY A 20 -7.08 -2.39 17.31
CA GLY A 20 -8.48 -2.45 17.73
C GLY A 20 -9.44 -1.50 17.02
N VAL A 21 -9.02 -0.82 15.95
CA VAL A 21 -9.89 0.02 15.11
C VAL A 21 -11.02 -0.82 14.48
N PHE A 22 -10.69 -2.01 13.99
CA PHE A 22 -11.64 -2.98 13.47
C PHE A 22 -11.70 -4.24 14.33
N ASP A 23 -12.90 -4.82 14.42
CA ASP A 23 -13.07 -6.18 14.95
C ASP A 23 -12.48 -7.24 14.00
N GLN A 24 -12.49 -8.50 14.42
CA GLN A 24 -11.89 -9.59 13.64
C GLN A 24 -12.56 -9.83 12.29
N GLN A 25 -13.88 -9.63 12.19
CA GLN A 25 -14.60 -9.79 10.93
C GLN A 25 -14.25 -8.66 9.97
N GLN A 26 -14.35 -7.43 10.44
CA GLN A 26 -14.01 -6.23 9.68
C GLN A 26 -12.55 -6.26 9.22
N LEU A 27 -11.62 -6.62 10.10
CA LEU A 27 -10.20 -6.76 9.77
C LEU A 27 -9.97 -7.83 8.69
N GLY A 28 -10.67 -8.97 8.78
CA GLY A 28 -10.60 -10.00 7.75
C GLY A 28 -11.02 -9.50 6.36
N TYR A 29 -12.03 -8.62 6.28
CA TYR A 29 -12.43 -7.96 5.03
C TYR A 29 -11.34 -7.01 4.50
N VAL A 30 -10.77 -6.18 5.39
CA VAL A 30 -9.69 -5.25 5.01
C VAL A 30 -8.47 -6.02 4.49
N VAL A 31 -8.06 -7.08 5.18
CA VAL A 31 -6.94 -7.95 4.76
C VAL A 31 -7.24 -8.60 3.41
N ALA A 32 -8.44 -9.12 3.20
CA ALA A 32 -8.82 -9.72 1.92
C ALA A 32 -8.79 -8.71 0.77
N ALA A 33 -9.28 -7.49 0.99
CA ALA A 33 -9.29 -6.42 -0.02
C ALA A 33 -7.89 -5.87 -0.32
N ASN A 34 -7.04 -5.79 0.70
CA ASN A 34 -5.62 -5.46 0.57
C ASN A 34 -4.91 -6.49 -0.31
N ILE A 35 -4.96 -7.78 0.03
CA ILE A 35 -4.37 -8.86 -0.75
C ILE A 35 -4.94 -8.92 -2.18
N ALA A 36 -6.22 -8.63 -2.38
CA ALA A 36 -6.83 -8.66 -3.71
C ALA A 36 -6.21 -7.66 -4.69
N GLN A 37 -5.54 -6.60 -4.22
CA GLN A 37 -4.83 -5.66 -5.09
C GLN A 37 -3.66 -6.32 -5.82
N ASP A 38 -3.05 -7.37 -5.27
CA ASP A 38 -2.03 -8.17 -5.98
C ASP A 38 -2.55 -8.84 -7.25
N LEU A 39 -3.87 -8.89 -7.49
CA LEU A 39 -4.43 -9.36 -8.76
C LEU A 39 -4.38 -8.30 -9.86
N LEU A 40 -4.10 -7.04 -9.51
CA LEU A 40 -4.07 -5.87 -10.40
C LEU A 40 -2.66 -5.51 -10.88
N GLN A 41 -1.79 -6.52 -11.02
CA GLN A 41 -0.36 -6.44 -11.39
C GLN A 41 -0.01 -5.57 -12.60
N THR A 42 -0.95 -5.26 -13.49
CA THR A 42 -0.72 -4.41 -14.66
C THR A 42 -0.99 -2.93 -14.40
N GLN A 43 -1.54 -2.58 -13.25
CA GLN A 43 -1.90 -1.23 -12.84
C GLN A 43 -0.79 -0.65 -11.95
N SER A 44 0.12 0.10 -12.57
CA SER A 44 1.30 0.64 -11.84
C SER A 44 0.91 1.58 -10.70
N VAL A 45 -0.28 2.21 -10.80
CA VAL A 45 -0.81 3.10 -9.76
C VAL A 45 -1.20 2.37 -8.48
N VAL A 46 -1.58 1.09 -8.56
CA VAL A 46 -1.94 0.27 -7.40
C VAL A 46 -0.69 -0.17 -6.63
N HIS A 47 0.42 -0.36 -7.33
CA HIS A 47 1.66 -0.92 -6.80
C HIS A 47 2.83 0.08 -6.66
N PHE A 48 2.57 1.36 -6.92
CA PHE A 48 3.60 2.40 -7.03
C PHE A 48 4.78 2.05 -7.96
N ASP A 49 4.58 1.17 -8.93
CA ASP A 49 5.59 0.82 -9.92
C ASP A 49 5.74 1.90 -10.98
N ASN A 50 6.78 1.77 -11.80
CA ASN A 50 6.98 2.51 -13.03
C ASN A 50 6.98 4.03 -12.86
N CYS A 51 7.35 4.52 -11.68
CA CYS A 51 7.36 5.93 -11.28
C CYS A 51 6.01 6.62 -11.46
N ALA A 52 4.91 5.85 -11.42
CA ALA A 52 3.55 6.34 -11.55
C ALA A 52 3.04 7.01 -10.25
N PHE A 53 3.90 7.80 -9.58
CA PHE A 53 3.67 8.33 -8.24
C PHE A 53 2.41 9.20 -8.15
N ALA A 54 2.20 10.10 -9.11
CA ALA A 54 1.00 10.94 -9.14
C ALA A 54 -0.27 10.08 -9.21
N GLY A 55 -0.28 9.05 -10.05
CA GLY A 55 -1.42 8.13 -10.16
C GLY A 55 -1.64 7.28 -8.91
N GLY A 56 -0.56 6.86 -8.22
CA GLY A 56 -0.69 6.16 -6.93
C GLY A 56 -1.29 7.04 -5.83
N ILE A 57 -0.88 8.32 -5.76
CA ILE A 57 -1.48 9.31 -4.84
C ILE A 57 -2.95 9.54 -5.19
N GLU A 58 -3.27 9.71 -6.47
CA GLU A 58 -4.65 9.86 -6.95
C GLU A 58 -5.50 8.63 -6.59
N HIS A 59 -4.94 7.42 -6.70
CA HIS A 59 -5.62 6.20 -6.30
C HIS A 59 -5.90 6.18 -4.79
N ILE A 60 -4.92 6.47 -3.94
CA ILE A 60 -5.12 6.59 -2.48
C ILE A 60 -6.20 7.63 -2.15
N ALA A 61 -6.16 8.79 -2.82
CA ALA A 61 -7.16 9.84 -2.62
C ALA A 61 -8.57 9.40 -3.05
N ALA A 62 -8.67 8.65 -4.15
CA ALA A 62 -9.93 8.11 -4.64
C ALA A 62 -10.53 7.09 -3.65
N GLU A 63 -9.73 6.20 -3.07
CA GLU A 63 -10.21 5.25 -2.07
C GLU A 63 -10.65 5.95 -0.77
N TRP A 64 -9.93 7.01 -0.34
CA TRP A 64 -10.40 7.86 0.76
C TRP A 64 -11.74 8.52 0.45
N ALA A 65 -11.94 9.01 -0.78
CA ALA A 65 -13.21 9.59 -1.19
C ALA A 65 -14.34 8.54 -1.16
N VAL A 66 -14.07 7.29 -1.54
CA VAL A 66 -15.05 6.18 -1.42
C VAL A 66 -15.42 5.92 0.03
N ILE A 67 -14.45 5.87 0.95
CA ILE A 67 -14.70 5.70 2.39
C ILE A 67 -15.57 6.83 2.92
N GLU A 68 -15.21 8.08 2.63
CA GLU A 68 -15.91 9.29 3.11
C GLU A 68 -17.33 9.39 2.53
N GLN A 69 -17.55 8.97 1.28
CA GLN A 69 -18.86 9.00 0.62
C GLN A 69 -19.77 7.82 1.00
N SER A 70 -19.19 6.70 1.47
CA SER A 70 -19.96 5.51 1.84
C SER A 70 -20.98 5.76 2.97
N GLY A 71 -20.74 6.78 3.80
CA GLY A 71 -21.56 7.10 4.97
C GLY A 71 -21.46 6.07 6.11
N HIS A 72 -20.68 4.99 5.93
CA HIS A 72 -20.50 3.90 6.89
C HIS A 72 -19.06 3.41 6.85
N THR A 73 -18.20 3.95 7.73
CA THR A 73 -16.76 3.62 7.80
C THR A 73 -16.48 2.15 8.08
N HIS A 74 -17.46 1.42 8.62
CA HIS A 74 -17.37 -0.01 8.94
C HIS A 74 -18.14 -0.92 7.95
N GLY A 75 -18.76 -0.34 6.91
CA GLY A 75 -19.45 -1.10 5.87
C GLY A 75 -18.49 -1.68 4.84
N ASP A 76 -18.90 -2.75 4.16
CA ASP A 76 -18.07 -3.50 3.20
C ASP A 76 -17.39 -2.62 2.14
N VAL A 77 -18.05 -1.56 1.65
CA VAL A 77 -17.45 -0.56 0.73
C VAL A 77 -16.22 0.09 1.33
N ALA A 78 -16.37 0.64 2.54
CA ALA A 78 -15.34 1.40 3.21
C ALA A 78 -14.17 0.49 3.60
N LEU A 79 -14.47 -0.72 4.10
CA LEU A 79 -13.45 -1.71 4.44
C LEU A 79 -12.67 -2.15 3.21
N ALA A 80 -13.33 -2.36 2.07
CA ALA A 80 -12.68 -2.72 0.82
C ALA A 80 -11.78 -1.61 0.27
N ALA A 81 -12.29 -0.37 0.23
CA ALA A 81 -11.51 0.80 -0.18
C ALA A 81 -10.32 1.05 0.76
N PHE A 82 -10.51 0.83 2.06
CA PHE A 82 -9.45 0.93 3.04
C PHE A 82 -8.37 -0.15 2.84
N GLY A 83 -8.76 -1.41 2.60
CA GLY A 83 -7.79 -2.45 2.24
C GLY A 83 -6.98 -2.10 0.98
N ALA A 84 -7.65 -1.58 -0.05
CA ALA A 84 -7.02 -1.18 -1.30
C ALA A 84 -5.99 -0.05 -1.10
N LEU A 85 -6.34 1.03 -0.40
CA LEU A 85 -5.40 2.13 -0.16
C LEU A 85 -4.22 1.72 0.74
N LEU A 86 -4.44 0.79 1.68
CA LEU A 86 -3.36 0.25 2.51
C LEU A 86 -2.34 -0.50 1.65
N HIS A 87 -2.80 -1.30 0.68
CA HIS A 87 -1.92 -2.04 -0.22
C HIS A 87 -1.01 -1.07 -0.98
N THR A 88 -1.60 -0.07 -1.62
CA THR A 88 -0.86 0.95 -2.36
C THR A 88 0.10 1.72 -1.45
N THR A 89 -0.31 2.06 -0.22
CA THR A 89 0.59 2.72 0.76
C THR A 89 1.81 1.85 1.10
N GLN A 90 1.61 0.54 1.30
CA GLN A 90 2.66 -0.40 1.65
C GLN A 90 3.64 -0.60 0.48
N ASP A 91 3.11 -0.77 -0.73
CA ASP A 91 3.89 -0.96 -1.95
C ASP A 91 4.80 0.23 -2.29
N PHE A 92 4.45 1.45 -1.89
CA PHE A 92 5.36 2.59 -2.01
C PHE A 92 6.72 2.33 -1.34
N TYR A 93 6.72 1.78 -0.13
CA TYR A 93 7.96 1.53 0.62
C TYR A 93 8.69 0.28 0.12
N ALA A 94 7.97 -0.67 -0.46
CA ALA A 94 8.54 -1.89 -1.01
C ALA A 94 9.15 -1.69 -2.39
N HIS A 95 8.54 -0.85 -3.25
CA HIS A 95 8.88 -0.74 -4.68
C HIS A 95 9.51 0.59 -5.08
N SER A 96 9.63 1.56 -4.18
CA SER A 96 10.45 2.76 -4.40
C SER A 96 11.82 2.68 -3.76
N ASN A 97 12.69 3.64 -4.06
CA ASN A 97 13.95 3.85 -3.35
C ASN A 97 13.80 4.73 -2.09
N TRP A 98 12.59 4.89 -1.53
CA TRP A 98 12.36 5.75 -0.36
C TRP A 98 13.25 5.36 0.83
N ILE A 99 13.37 4.06 1.11
CA ILE A 99 14.17 3.56 2.22
C ILE A 99 15.64 3.91 2.02
N GLU A 100 16.15 3.66 0.83
CA GLU A 100 17.53 3.90 0.40
C GLU A 100 17.89 5.39 0.51
N LEU A 101 16.97 6.29 0.15
CA LEU A 101 17.15 7.74 0.27
C LEU A 101 17.20 8.25 1.72
N HIS A 102 16.72 7.45 2.68
CA HIS A 102 16.56 7.88 4.06
C HIS A 102 17.29 7.00 5.08
N VAL A 103 18.13 6.04 4.67
CA VAL A 103 18.84 5.12 5.57
C VAL A 103 19.64 5.79 6.69
N ASP A 104 20.05 7.05 6.49
CA ASP A 104 20.76 7.86 7.48
C ASP A 104 19.83 8.53 8.53
N GLN A 105 18.53 8.23 8.52
CA GLN A 105 17.53 8.74 9.47
C GLN A 105 16.94 7.61 10.30
N ALA A 106 16.81 7.80 11.62
CA ALA A 106 16.20 6.82 12.52
C ALA A 106 15.19 7.52 13.47
N PRO A 107 13.88 7.21 13.37
CA PRO A 107 13.26 6.31 12.38
C PRO A 107 13.36 6.85 10.95
N ILE A 108 13.19 5.97 9.96
CA ILE A 108 12.94 6.38 8.57
C ILE A 108 11.62 7.19 8.57
N PRO A 109 11.56 8.36 7.93
CA PRO A 109 10.34 9.16 7.92
C PRO A 109 9.22 8.47 7.14
N VAL A 110 8.00 8.56 7.68
CA VAL A 110 6.78 8.23 6.95
C VAL A 110 6.52 9.34 5.93
N TRP A 111 6.29 8.96 4.68
CA TRP A 111 5.91 9.88 3.63
C TRP A 111 4.48 10.38 3.85
N ASN A 112 4.27 11.69 3.79
CA ASN A 112 2.95 12.32 3.97
C ASN A 112 2.01 12.15 2.75
N GLN A 113 2.38 11.33 1.76
CA GLN A 113 1.60 11.03 0.56
C GLN A 113 1.25 12.26 -0.29
N ARG A 114 2.11 13.29 -0.28
CA ARG A 114 2.00 14.46 -1.15
C ARG A 114 3.06 14.42 -2.23
N LEU A 115 2.67 14.76 -3.46
CA LEU A 115 3.59 14.76 -4.60
C LEU A 115 4.73 15.78 -4.42
N ASP A 116 4.43 16.92 -3.80
CA ASP A 116 5.39 18.00 -3.56
C ASP A 116 6.43 17.70 -2.47
N SER A 117 6.24 16.64 -1.69
CA SER A 117 7.20 16.20 -0.66
C SER A 117 8.12 15.07 -1.14
N LEU A 118 7.93 14.57 -2.36
CA LEU A 118 8.79 13.54 -2.91
C LEU A 118 10.20 14.09 -3.19
N PRO A 119 11.27 13.37 -2.78
CA PRO A 119 12.63 13.72 -3.15
C PRO A 119 12.81 13.73 -4.67
N ALA A 120 13.61 14.66 -5.20
CA ALA A 120 13.90 14.71 -6.64
C ALA A 120 14.55 13.42 -7.19
N ALA A 121 15.23 12.66 -6.32
CA ALA A 121 15.87 11.39 -6.66
C ALA A 121 14.95 10.17 -6.46
N ILE A 122 13.67 10.36 -6.15
CA ILE A 122 12.73 9.25 -6.00
C ILE A 122 12.60 8.49 -7.33
N VAL A 123 12.65 7.17 -7.26
CA VAL A 123 12.41 6.26 -8.37
C VAL A 123 11.73 5.01 -7.83
N SER A 124 10.86 4.40 -8.63
CA SER A 124 10.31 3.09 -8.31
C SER A 124 10.67 2.05 -9.35
N GLY A 125 10.46 0.79 -8.99
CA GLY A 125 10.78 -0.35 -9.82
C GLY A 125 9.99 -0.33 -11.10
N THR A 126 10.64 -0.57 -12.23
CA THR A 126 9.96 -0.71 -13.51
C THR A 126 9.39 -2.12 -13.65
N TRP A 127 8.07 -2.20 -13.79
CA TRP A 127 7.35 -3.45 -14.04
C TRP A 127 6.98 -3.54 -15.51
N TRP A 128 7.51 -4.55 -16.21
CA TRP A 128 7.43 -4.62 -17.67
C TRP A 128 6.00 -4.84 -18.19
N MET A 129 5.12 -5.50 -17.44
CA MET A 129 3.69 -5.64 -17.80
C MET A 129 2.82 -4.46 -17.32
N GLY A 130 3.34 -3.64 -16.42
CA GLY A 130 2.61 -2.52 -15.83
C GLY A 130 2.55 -1.30 -16.74
N SER A 131 1.46 -0.53 -16.63
CA SER A 131 1.35 0.82 -17.16
C SER A 131 0.65 1.77 -16.16
N PRO A 132 0.82 3.10 -16.26
CA PRO A 132 1.72 3.83 -17.17
C PRO A 132 3.20 3.61 -16.85
N LYS A 133 4.10 3.80 -17.84
CA LYS A 133 5.55 3.72 -17.69
C LYS A 133 6.18 5.11 -17.68
N LEU A 134 6.36 5.68 -16.49
CA LEU A 134 6.80 7.08 -16.33
C LEU A 134 8.24 7.23 -15.84
N CYS A 135 8.91 6.13 -15.49
CA CYS A 135 10.32 6.20 -15.12
C CYS A 135 11.20 6.67 -16.28
N GLY A 136 12.26 7.40 -15.94
CA GLY A 136 13.31 7.79 -16.89
C GLY A 136 14.13 6.59 -17.40
N PRO A 137 14.94 6.78 -18.45
CA PRO A 137 15.84 5.76 -18.97
C PRO A 137 16.78 5.23 -17.88
N GLY A 138 16.98 3.91 -17.85
CA GLY A 138 17.90 3.26 -16.90
C GLY A 138 17.37 3.13 -15.47
N ALA A 139 16.09 3.43 -15.23
CA ALA A 139 15.45 3.14 -13.95
C ALA A 139 15.55 1.64 -13.60
N PRO A 140 15.68 1.32 -12.30
CA PRO A 140 15.76 -0.07 -11.85
C PRO A 140 14.49 -0.84 -12.20
N SER A 141 14.59 -2.16 -12.35
CA SER A 141 13.43 -3.03 -12.45
C SER A 141 12.72 -3.18 -11.10
N HIS A 142 11.48 -3.63 -11.14
CA HIS A 142 10.72 -4.05 -9.95
C HIS A 142 11.56 -4.96 -9.04
N ASP A 143 12.13 -6.04 -9.59
CA ASP A 143 12.99 -6.97 -8.83
C ASP A 143 14.24 -6.33 -8.21
N GLN A 144 14.75 -5.24 -8.79
CA GLN A 144 15.93 -4.52 -8.29
C GLN A 144 15.61 -3.57 -7.14
N LEU A 145 14.35 -3.18 -6.95
CA LEU A 145 13.93 -2.38 -5.80
C LEU A 145 13.04 -3.13 -4.81
N ASN A 146 12.52 -4.30 -5.17
CA ASN A 146 11.58 -5.05 -4.35
C ASN A 146 12.13 -5.40 -2.96
N LYS A 147 11.44 -4.90 -1.94
CA LYS A 147 11.69 -5.15 -0.51
C LYS A 147 10.49 -5.85 0.17
N ASP A 148 9.72 -6.66 -0.56
CA ASP A 148 8.55 -7.39 -0.03
C ASP A 148 8.92 -8.52 0.94
N SER A 149 10.16 -9.01 0.89
CA SER A 149 10.59 -10.19 1.64
C SER A 149 12.02 -10.02 2.15
N PRO A 150 12.37 -10.59 3.32
CA PRO A 150 13.75 -10.65 3.79
C PRO A 150 14.68 -11.43 2.85
N THR A 151 14.12 -12.19 1.90
CA THR A 151 14.88 -12.97 0.93
C THR A 151 14.97 -12.33 -0.46
N SER A 152 14.22 -11.25 -0.72
CA SER A 152 14.33 -10.53 -1.99
C SER A 152 15.74 -9.96 -2.17
N ASN A 153 16.15 -9.72 -3.43
CA ASN A 153 17.50 -9.28 -3.72
C ASN A 153 17.83 -7.92 -3.08
N GLU A 154 16.87 -7.00 -3.08
CA GLU A 154 17.03 -5.70 -2.42
C GLU A 154 16.76 -5.81 -0.91
N GLY A 155 15.68 -6.48 -0.51
CA GLY A 155 15.27 -6.62 0.89
C GLY A 155 16.36 -7.20 1.79
N LYS A 156 17.13 -8.19 1.31
CA LYS A 156 18.21 -8.81 2.10
C LYS A 156 19.46 -7.95 2.28
N LYS A 157 19.60 -6.84 1.55
CA LYS A 157 20.78 -5.97 1.68
C LYS A 157 20.77 -5.32 3.07
N VAL A 158 21.96 -5.19 3.65
CA VAL A 158 22.15 -4.63 4.98
C VAL A 158 22.78 -3.25 4.87
N VAL A 159 22.25 -2.29 5.61
CA VAL A 159 22.82 -0.94 5.71
C VAL A 159 24.19 -1.03 6.38
N ALA A 160 25.22 -0.53 5.70
CA ALA A 160 26.61 -0.69 6.15
C ALA A 160 27.00 0.26 7.31
N THR A 161 26.44 1.47 7.32
CA THR A 161 26.86 2.56 8.22
C THR A 161 25.68 3.42 8.65
N GLY A 162 25.89 4.30 9.63
CA GLY A 162 24.86 5.24 10.09
C GLY A 162 23.90 4.64 11.13
N PRO A 163 22.82 5.36 11.48
CA PRO A 163 21.93 4.99 12.58
C PRO A 163 21.11 3.72 12.34
N ASN A 164 21.02 3.27 11.08
CA ASN A 164 20.38 1.99 10.73
C ASN A 164 21.39 0.90 10.36
N ALA A 165 22.69 1.08 10.64
CA ALA A 165 23.71 0.07 10.38
C ALA A 165 23.33 -1.31 10.93
N GLY A 166 23.49 -2.36 10.12
CA GLY A 166 23.16 -3.73 10.50
C GLY A 166 21.69 -4.13 10.28
N LYS A 167 20.79 -3.20 9.95
CA LYS A 167 19.40 -3.52 9.57
C LYS A 167 19.30 -3.85 8.09
N SER A 168 18.41 -4.78 7.75
CA SER A 168 18.10 -5.07 6.35
C SER A 168 17.19 -4.00 5.74
N LEU A 169 17.22 -3.85 4.41
CA LEU A 169 16.29 -2.95 3.72
C LEU A 169 14.84 -3.43 3.83
N PHE A 170 14.61 -4.74 3.92
CA PHE A 170 13.30 -5.31 4.24
C PHE A 170 12.81 -4.83 5.62
N ASP A 171 13.61 -4.96 6.67
CA ASP A 171 13.19 -4.57 8.03
C ASP A 171 12.84 -3.08 8.11
N LEU A 172 13.61 -2.25 7.40
CA LEU A 172 13.36 -0.81 7.32
C LEU A 172 12.10 -0.50 6.50
N ALA A 173 11.90 -1.14 5.36
CA ALA A 173 10.69 -1.01 4.55
C ALA A 173 9.44 -1.42 5.33
N TYR A 174 9.48 -2.61 5.94
CA TYR A 174 8.39 -3.15 6.75
C TYR A 174 8.06 -2.22 7.92
N ALA A 175 9.06 -1.79 8.71
CA ALA A 175 8.82 -0.92 9.86
C ALA A 175 8.22 0.44 9.45
N THR A 176 8.67 0.99 8.31
CA THR A 176 8.16 2.27 7.79
C THR A 176 6.75 2.11 7.22
N ALA A 177 6.50 1.04 6.47
CA ALA A 177 5.17 0.71 5.95
C ALA A 177 4.18 0.46 7.09
N LEU A 178 4.60 -0.19 8.19
CA LEU A 178 3.77 -0.39 9.38
C LEU A 178 3.39 0.94 10.03
N ALA A 179 4.35 1.87 10.16
CA ALA A 179 4.09 3.20 10.69
C ALA A 179 3.12 3.99 9.79
N ALA A 180 3.32 3.96 8.47
CA ALA A 180 2.41 4.59 7.50
C ALA A 180 1.00 3.97 7.53
N THR A 181 0.92 2.65 7.64
CA THR A 181 -0.35 1.90 7.77
C THR A 181 -1.08 2.34 9.05
N ARG A 182 -0.38 2.50 10.17
CA ARG A 182 -0.95 3.01 11.44
C ARG A 182 -1.50 4.43 11.31
N GLU A 183 -0.86 5.30 10.53
CA GLU A 183 -1.41 6.64 10.26
C GLU A 183 -2.75 6.56 9.49
N GLN A 184 -2.91 5.62 8.56
CA GLN A 184 -4.18 5.42 7.86
C GLN A 184 -5.26 4.87 8.81
N TYR A 185 -4.91 3.93 9.68
CA TYR A 185 -5.82 3.43 10.73
C TYR A 185 -6.26 4.54 11.70
N ALA A 186 -5.34 5.37 12.14
CA ALA A 186 -5.65 6.53 12.97
C ALA A 186 -6.58 7.52 12.23
N ARG A 187 -6.38 7.72 10.93
CA ARG A 187 -7.25 8.57 10.11
C ARG A 187 -8.67 8.01 10.01
N ILE A 188 -8.85 6.73 9.67
CA ILE A 188 -10.21 6.16 9.51
C ILE A 188 -10.95 6.11 10.84
N ALA A 189 -10.27 5.82 11.95
CA ALA A 189 -10.85 5.89 13.29
C ALA A 189 -11.33 7.31 13.66
N GLY A 190 -10.65 8.34 13.14
CA GLY A 190 -11.00 9.75 13.33
C GLY A 190 -12.20 10.26 12.51
N ILE A 191 -12.69 9.51 11.52
CA ILE A 191 -13.81 9.95 10.65
C ILE A 191 -15.15 9.99 11.40
N GLY A 192 -15.30 9.22 12.49
CA GLY A 192 -16.41 9.34 13.45
C GLY A 192 -17.81 9.24 12.85
N VAL A 193 -18.34 8.02 12.69
CA VAL A 193 -19.75 7.78 12.32
C VAL A 193 -20.32 6.64 13.18
N PRO A 194 -21.60 6.68 13.61
CA PRO A 194 -22.15 5.70 14.55
C PRO A 194 -22.20 4.30 13.95
N ASP A 195 -21.95 3.29 14.79
CA ASP A 195 -22.18 1.88 14.48
C ASP A 195 -23.63 1.66 14.02
N ALA A 196 -23.81 1.40 12.73
CA ALA A 196 -25.00 0.74 12.21
C ALA A 196 -24.67 -0.73 11.97
N PRO A 197 -25.58 -1.67 12.30
CA PRO A 197 -25.31 -3.09 12.21
C PRO A 197 -25.03 -3.52 10.76
N ALA A 198 -24.02 -4.38 10.60
CA ALA A 198 -23.59 -4.93 9.31
C ALA A 198 -24.75 -5.65 8.60
N ALA A 199 -24.97 -5.33 7.32
CA ALA A 199 -25.87 -6.09 6.47
C ALA A 199 -25.19 -7.42 6.08
N ALA A 200 -25.85 -8.53 6.39
CA ALA A 200 -25.31 -9.86 6.14
C ALA A 200 -25.41 -10.28 4.66
N GLY A 201 -24.31 -10.78 4.11
CA GLY A 201 -24.30 -11.82 3.10
C GLY A 201 -24.33 -11.36 1.63
N MET A 202 -23.16 -11.06 1.08
CA MET A 202 -22.85 -11.23 -0.34
C MET A 202 -21.39 -11.64 -0.52
N ASP A 203 -21.08 -12.41 -1.57
CA ASP A 203 -19.74 -12.83 -1.95
C ASP A 203 -18.83 -11.59 -2.17
N ALA A 204 -17.96 -11.35 -1.20
CA ALA A 204 -17.18 -10.12 -1.06
C ALA A 204 -16.31 -9.83 -2.29
N VAL A 205 -15.73 -10.85 -2.93
CA VAL A 205 -14.77 -10.65 -4.03
C VAL A 205 -15.47 -10.21 -5.31
N GLY A 206 -16.63 -10.80 -5.61
CA GLY A 206 -17.43 -10.45 -6.79
C GLY A 206 -18.04 -9.05 -6.70
N TRP A 207 -18.47 -8.65 -5.50
CA TRP A 207 -19.02 -7.31 -5.28
C TRP A 207 -17.96 -6.22 -5.24
N ILE A 208 -16.80 -6.47 -4.60
CA ILE A 208 -15.68 -5.50 -4.56
C ILE A 208 -15.27 -5.08 -5.97
N ILE A 209 -15.14 -6.04 -6.91
CA ILE A 209 -14.78 -5.75 -8.30
C ILE A 209 -15.92 -5.00 -9.04
N ALA A 210 -17.18 -5.32 -8.76
CA ALA A 210 -18.34 -4.72 -9.41
C ALA A 210 -18.64 -3.29 -8.92
N ALA A 211 -18.60 -3.06 -7.61
CA ALA A 211 -18.76 -1.74 -6.99
C ALA A 211 -17.61 -0.79 -7.39
N HIS A 212 -16.39 -1.32 -7.55
CA HIS A 212 -15.27 -0.57 -8.12
C HIS A 212 -15.52 -0.09 -9.55
N ARG A 213 -16.32 -0.80 -10.36
CA ARG A 213 -16.63 -0.40 -11.74
C ARG A 213 -17.74 0.66 -11.81
N GLU A 214 -18.79 0.52 -11.00
CA GLU A 214 -19.91 1.49 -10.99
C GLU A 214 -19.52 2.84 -10.40
N LEU A 215 -18.72 2.88 -9.33
CA LEU A 215 -18.25 4.16 -8.74
C LEU A 215 -17.18 4.86 -9.59
N ARG A 216 -16.44 4.12 -10.44
CA ARG A 216 -15.39 4.67 -11.31
C ARG A 216 -15.87 5.06 -12.71
N GLY A 217 -17.16 4.97 -13.02
CA GLY A 217 -17.73 5.38 -14.31
C GLY A 217 -17.09 4.70 -15.53
N CYS A 218 -16.44 3.55 -15.33
CA CYS A 218 -15.77 2.81 -16.40
C CYS A 218 -16.78 1.81 -17.00
N HIS A 219 -17.42 2.22 -18.10
CA HIS A 219 -18.15 1.32 -19.01
C HIS A 219 -17.20 0.64 -20.00
#